data_AF-A0A819GK70-F1
#
_entry.id   AF-A0A819GK70-F1
#
_cell.length_a   1.000
_cell.length_b   1.000
_cell.length_c   1.000
_cell.angle_alpha   90.00
_cell.angle_beta   90.00
_cell.angle_gamma   90.00
#
_symmetry.space_group_name_H-M   'P 1'
#
loop_
_entity.id
_entity.type
_entity.pdbx_description
1 polymer ?
#
loop_
_entity_poly.entity_id
_entity_poly.type
_entity_poly.pdbx_seq_one_letter_code
_entity_poly.pdbx_strand_id
1 'polypeptide(L)'
;MTSSNVHERTMKGYHRTNNIIGGWNNRFSSLVDGVHPNMWKFLESLKKEQSYVEAQLHQAEAGVRRRKNIITERREKIILNILNESSTTNLEKILS
;
A
#
# COMPACT_ATOMS: atom_id res chain seq x y z
N MET A 1 15.39 5.71 7.83
CA MET A 1 14.57 6.69 7.07
C MET A 1 14.51 6.26 5.62
N THR A 2 13.38 5.68 5.17
CA THR A 2 13.20 5.31 3.77
C THR A 2 12.84 6.57 2.99
N SER A 3 13.80 7.07 2.21
CA SER A 3 13.54 8.12 1.22
C SER A 3 12.46 7.63 0.25
N SER A 4 11.31 8.29 0.31
CA SER A 4 10.18 8.06 -0.60
C SER A 4 10.33 8.85 -1.90
N ASN A 5 11.37 9.68 -2.06
CA ASN A 5 11.56 10.47 -3.27
C ASN A 5 12.10 9.61 -4.42
N VAL A 6 11.34 9.49 -5.51
CA VAL A 6 11.74 8.75 -6.73
C VAL A 6 13.05 9.28 -7.31
N HIS A 7 13.29 10.59 -7.24
CA HIS A 7 14.54 11.20 -7.71
C HIS A 7 15.75 10.70 -6.90
N GLU A 8 15.66 10.79 -5.57
CA GLU A 8 16.73 10.35 -4.67
C GLU A 8 16.97 8.84 -4.74
N ARG A 9 15.91 8.04 -4.89
CA ARG A 9 16.01 6.58 -5.07
C ARG A 9 16.65 6.21 -6.41
N THR A 10 16.37 6.97 -7.46
CA THR A 10 16.99 6.79 -8.79
C THR A 10 18.49 7.06 -8.72
N MET A 11 18.90 8.13 -8.03
CA MET A 11 20.32 8.44 -7.82
C MET A 11 21.05 7.39 -6.98
N LYS A 12 20.33 6.72 -6.06
CA LYS A 12 20.87 5.67 -5.18
C LYS A 12 20.74 4.25 -5.75
N GLY A 13 20.26 4.09 -6.97
CA GLY A 13 20.10 2.77 -7.62
C GLY A 13 19.06 1.86 -6.96
N TYR A 14 18.20 2.39 -6.10
CA TYR A 14 17.17 1.61 -5.42
C TYR A 14 15.99 1.32 -6.35
N HIS A 15 15.32 0.18 -6.09
CA HIS A 15 14.12 -0.22 -6.82
C HIS A 15 13.06 0.90 -6.74
N ARG A 16 12.54 1.29 -7.91
CA ARG A 16 11.58 2.40 -8.10
C ARG A 16 10.15 1.97 -7.80
N THR A 17 9.86 1.39 -6.64
CA THR A 17 8.46 1.11 -6.29
C THR A 17 7.85 2.34 -5.62
N ASN A 18 7.31 3.25 -6.44
CA ASN A 18 6.52 4.41 -6.01
C ASN A 18 5.13 4.03 -5.46
N ASN A 19 4.94 2.77 -5.06
CA ASN A 19 3.61 2.21 -4.75
C ASN A 19 2.94 2.92 -3.56
N ILE A 20 3.74 3.38 -2.60
CA ILE A 20 3.23 4.06 -1.41
C ILE A 20 2.73 5.46 -1.75
N ILE A 21 3.53 6.28 -2.44
CA ILE A 21 3.11 7.64 -2.83
C ILE A 21 2.03 7.58 -3.90
N GLY A 22 2.14 6.67 -4.88
CA GLY A 22 1.09 6.47 -5.89
C GLY A 22 -0.24 6.10 -5.24
N GLY A 23 -0.21 5.19 -4.26
CA GLY A 23 -1.38 4.83 -3.47
C GLY A 23 -1.92 6.00 -2.64
N TRP A 24 -1.04 6.78 -2.01
CA TRP A 24 -1.43 7.97 -1.25
C TRP A 24 -2.06 9.05 -2.13
N ASN A 25 -1.41 9.40 -3.26
CA ASN A 25 -1.93 10.36 -4.22
C ASN A 25 -3.28 9.91 -4.79
N ASN A 26 -3.43 8.63 -5.16
CA ASN A 26 -4.70 8.13 -5.68
C ASN A 26 -5.81 8.24 -4.64
N ARG A 27 -5.54 7.82 -3.39
CA ARG A 27 -6.50 7.95 -2.30
C ARG A 27 -6.84 9.40 -1.98
N PHE A 28 -5.84 10.28 -1.95
CA PHE A 28 -6.03 11.71 -1.64
C PHE A 28 -6.82 12.41 -2.75
N SER A 29 -6.55 12.12 -4.03
CA SER A 29 -7.37 12.60 -5.14
C SER A 29 -8.82 12.15 -5.03
N SER A 30 -9.07 10.90 -4.62
CA SER A 30 -10.43 10.42 -4.34
C SER A 30 -11.07 11.11 -3.12
N LEU A 31 -10.29 11.54 -2.13
CA LEU A 31 -10.78 12.24 -0.94
C LEU A 31 -11.19 13.69 -1.24
N VAL A 32 -10.39 14.39 -2.06
CA VAL A 32 -10.65 15.79 -2.43
C VAL A 32 -11.90 15.90 -3.30
N ASP A 33 -12.10 14.93 -4.20
CA ASP A 33 -13.23 14.76 -5.12
C ASP A 33 -13.52 15.96 -6.05
N GLY A 34 -13.82 15.66 -7.31
CA GLY A 34 -14.06 16.65 -8.37
C GLY A 34 -12.83 17.07 -9.18
N VAL A 35 -13.09 17.50 -10.43
CA VAL A 35 -12.06 17.84 -11.44
C VAL A 35 -11.26 19.08 -11.04
N HIS A 36 -11.92 20.05 -10.39
CA HIS A 36 -11.32 21.32 -9.95
C HIS A 36 -11.85 21.73 -8.56
N PRO A 37 -11.32 21.14 -7.48
CA PRO A 37 -11.68 21.54 -6.12
C PRO A 37 -11.26 23.00 -5.89
N ASN A 38 -12.12 23.79 -5.25
CA ASN A 38 -11.70 25.11 -4.78
C ASN A 38 -10.69 24.96 -3.62
N MET A 39 -9.95 26.04 -3.36
CA MET A 39 -8.89 26.03 -2.34
C MET A 39 -9.40 25.61 -0.95
N TRP A 40 -10.62 25.99 -0.58
CA TRP A 40 -11.21 25.63 0.71
C TRP A 40 -11.45 24.13 0.85
N LYS A 41 -12.07 23.50 -0.16
CA LYS A 41 -12.27 22.05 -0.22
C LYS A 41 -10.95 21.29 -0.16
N PHE A 42 -9.93 21.80 -0.85
CA PHE A 42 -8.59 21.23 -0.81
C PHE A 42 -8.00 21.28 0.61
N LEU A 43 -8.07 22.44 1.29
CA LEU A 43 -7.57 22.60 2.66
C LEU A 43 -8.33 21.74 3.67
N GLU A 44 -9.65 21.62 3.54
CA GLU A 44 -10.45 20.72 4.38
C GLU A 44 -10.06 19.27 4.19
N SER A 45 -9.80 18.86 2.95
CA SER A 45 -9.37 17.51 2.62
C SER A 45 -7.97 17.21 3.16
N LEU A 46 -7.06 18.19 3.12
CA LEU A 46 -5.74 18.08 3.76
C LEU A 46 -5.84 17.88 5.28
N LYS A 47 -6.70 18.64 5.96
CA LYS A 47 -6.91 18.46 7.41
C LYS A 47 -7.44 17.07 7.74
N LYS A 48 -8.42 16.58 6.97
CA LYS A 48 -8.97 15.21 7.13
C LYS A 48 -7.89 14.16 6.92
N GLU A 49 -7.05 14.34 5.90
CA GLU A 49 -5.96 13.42 5.59
C GLU A 49 -4.92 13.37 6.72
N GLN A 50 -4.53 14.52 7.27
CA GLN A 50 -3.61 14.58 8.39
C GLN A 50 -4.17 13.83 9.62
N SER A 51 -5.41 14.13 10.02
CA SER A 51 -6.04 13.45 11.16
C SER A 51 -6.16 11.94 10.95
N TYR A 52 -6.40 11.49 9.72
CA TYR A 52 -6.42 10.06 9.38
C TYR A 52 -5.04 9.42 9.55
N VAL A 53 -3.97 10.07 9.08
CA VAL A 53 -2.59 9.56 9.22
C VAL A 53 -2.18 9.48 10.69
N GLU A 54 -2.48 10.50 11.49
CA GLU A 54 -2.21 10.51 12.94
C GLU A 54 -2.96 9.37 13.65
N ALA A 55 -4.24 9.16 13.36
CA ALA A 55 -5.00 8.04 13.90
C ALA A 55 -4.39 6.69 13.53
N GLN A 56 -3.90 6.55 12.29
CA GLN A 56 -3.21 5.34 11.86
C GLN A 56 -1.87 5.11 12.56
N LEU A 57 -1.13 6.18 12.86
CA LEU A 57 0.13 6.12 13.59
C LEU A 57 -0.13 5.67 15.03
N HIS A 58 -1.08 6.30 15.73
CA HIS A 58 -1.44 5.92 17.10
C HIS A 58 -1.94 4.46 17.18
N GLN A 59 -2.71 3.99 16.20
CA GLN A 59 -3.12 2.58 16.13
C GLN A 59 -1.91 1.64 15.98
N ALA A 60 -0.93 2.02 15.15
CA ALA A 60 0.29 1.25 14.96
C ALA A 60 1.15 1.20 16.23
N GLU A 61 1.31 2.33 16.92
CA GLU A 61 2.00 2.43 18.21
C GLU A 61 1.33 1.60 19.30
N ALA A 62 -0.01 1.58 19.32
CA ALA A 62 -0.80 0.74 20.22
C ALA A 62 -0.79 -0.76 19.84
N GLY A 63 -0.07 -1.15 18.77
CA GLY A 63 -0.01 -2.54 18.28
C GLY A 63 -1.32 -3.05 17.66
N VAL A 64 -2.28 -2.15 17.37
CA VAL A 64 -3.56 -2.52 16.76
C VAL A 64 -3.30 -2.88 15.30
N ARG A 65 -3.44 -4.18 14.99
CA ARG A 65 -3.34 -4.65 13.62
C ARG A 65 -4.57 -4.19 12.84
N ARG A 66 -4.35 -3.48 11.73
CA ARG A 66 -5.43 -3.19 10.78
C ARG A 66 -6.02 -4.50 10.28
N ARG A 67 -7.35 -4.61 10.26
CA ARG A 67 -8.03 -5.71 9.58
C ARG A 67 -7.66 -5.66 8.10
N LYS A 68 -7.25 -6.81 7.55
CA LYS A 68 -7.02 -6.92 6.11
C LYS A 68 -8.36 -6.86 5.38
N ASN A 69 -8.34 -6.33 4.16
CA ASN A 69 -9.51 -6.39 3.31
C ASN A 69 -9.73 -7.83 2.85
N ILE A 70 -10.98 -8.30 2.85
CA ILE A 70 -11.39 -9.66 2.42
C ILE A 70 -10.82 -10.01 1.03
N ILE A 71 -10.77 -9.05 0.09
CA ILE A 71 -10.22 -9.26 -1.25
C ILE A 71 -8.72 -9.55 -1.17
N THR A 72 -7.98 -8.80 -0.36
CA THR A 72 -6.55 -9.02 -0.14
C THR A 72 -6.31 -10.39 0.49
N GLU A 73 -7.10 -10.77 1.50
CA GLU A 73 -7.00 -12.09 2.14
C GLU A 73 -7.29 -13.23 1.16
N ARG A 74 -8.32 -13.09 0.30
CA ARG A 74 -8.61 -14.07 -0.75
C ARG A 74 -7.46 -14.21 -1.75
N ARG A 75 -6.89 -13.08 -2.20
CA ARG A 75 -5.73 -13.09 -3.12
C ARG A 75 -4.52 -13.75 -2.48
N GLU A 76 -4.22 -13.45 -1.22
CA GLU A 76 -3.13 -14.11 -0.48
C GLU A 76 -3.34 -15.63 -0.42
N LYS A 77 -4.55 -16.09 -0.12
CA LYS A 77 -4.89 -17.53 -0.12
C LYS A 77 -4.66 -18.19 -1.48
N ILE A 78 -5.07 -17.54 -2.57
CA ILE A 78 -4.87 -18.05 -3.93
C ILE A 78 -3.36 -18.15 -4.24
N ILE A 79 -2.59 -17.12 -3.93
CA ILE A 79 -1.14 -17.11 -4.15
C ILE A 79 -0.47 -18.24 -3.36
N LEU A 80 -0.83 -18.41 -2.08
CA LEU A 80 -0.30 -19.50 -1.25
C LEU A 80 -0.64 -20.87 -1.82
N ASN A 81 -1.84 -21.05 -2.36
CA ASN A 81 -2.25 -22.31 -2.98
C ASN A 81 -1.41 -22.61 -4.22
N ILE A 82 -1.23 -21.62 -5.11
CA ILE A 82 -0.40 -21.76 -6.33
C ILE A 82 1.05 -22.10 -5.96
N LEU A 83 1.61 -21.44 -4.94
CA LEU A 83 2.98 -21.69 -4.49
C LEU A 83 3.14 -23.11 -3.91
N ASN A 84 2.14 -23.59 -3.16
CA ASN A 84 2.15 -24.96 -2.63
C ASN A 84 2.07 -26.00 -3.75
N GLU A 85 1.14 -25.83 -4.70
CA GLU A 85 1.00 -26.72 -5.87
C GLU A 85 2.29 -26.75 -6.72
N SER A 86 2.94 -25.59 -6.90
CA SER A 86 4.20 -25.50 -7.64
C SER A 86 5.36 -26.18 -6.90
N SER A 87 5.34 -26.14 -5.56
CA SER A 87 6.37 -26.77 -4.71
C SER A 87 6.22 -28.29 -4.69
N THR A 88 4.99 -28.81 -4.61
CA THR A 88 4.71 -30.25 -4.68
C THR A 88 5.08 -30.82 -6.05
N THR A 89 4.71 -30.12 -7.13
CA THR A 89 5.05 -30.53 -8.50
C THR A 89 6.56 -30.63 -8.72
N ASN A 90 7.34 -29.69 -8.15
CA ASN A 90 8.80 -29.75 -8.22
C ASN A 90 9.40 -30.92 -7.42
N LEU A 91 8.82 -31.27 -6.27
CA LEU A 91 9.29 -32.43 -5.49
C LEU A 91 9.02 -33.76 -6.19
N GLU A 92 7.84 -33.94 -6.79
CA GLU A 92 7.52 -35.15 -7.55
C GLU A 92 8.43 -35.33 -8.77
N LYS A 93 8.83 -34.23 -9.41
CA LYS A 93 9.73 -34.24 -10.56
C LYS A 93 11.19 -34.55 -10.20
N ILE A 94 11.59 -34.35 -8.94
CA ILE A 94 12.93 -34.68 -8.43
C ILE A 94 13.00 -36.14 -7.96
N LEU A 95 11.86 -36.72 -7.54
CA LEU A 95 11.76 -38.09 -7.04
C LEU A 95 11.39 -39.13 -8.13
N SER A 96 11.02 -38.66 -9.33
CA SER A 96 10.85 -39.46 -10.55
C SER A 96 12.14 -39.58 -11.34
#